data_AF-A0A9X3AT59-F1
#
_entry.id   AF-A0A9X3AT59-F1
#
_cell.length_a   1.000
_cell.length_b   1.000
_cell.length_c   1.000
_cell.angle_alpha   90.00
_cell.angle_beta   90.00
_cell.angle_gamma   90.00
#
_symmetry.space_group_name_H-M   'P 1'
#
loop_
_entity.id
_entity.type
_entity.pdbx_description
1 polymer ?
#
loop_
_entity_poly.entity_id
_entity_poly.type
_entity_poly.pdbx_seq_one_letter_code
_entity_poly.pdbx_strand_id
1 'polypeptide(L)'
;MKKNPDNVYLFFYLSIILIRRKYLMHFIFILFSLALGFISQPYTDFDNIASITGTLQNTAAAVFTLAGLWIAYAYPQAIAAYTKKEKVSLLVGSKETNRIEKLVLVILSSAFVLIGLLLFNLMTTLFSEAKIFSGNMFFYQGLSISFILYLLLIQLRAILFVMRSNMEFVNDLHDKKTEVEADKDL
;
A
#
# COMPACT_ATOMS: atom_id res chain seq x y z
N MET A 1 20.14 -35.73 -2.71
CA MET A 1 19.75 -34.62 -1.82
C MET A 1 18.40 -34.94 -1.19
N LYS A 2 18.38 -35.34 0.09
CA LYS A 2 17.16 -35.68 0.83
C LYS A 2 16.48 -34.36 1.25
N LYS A 3 15.37 -34.00 0.61
CA LYS A 3 14.62 -32.76 0.89
C LYS A 3 14.05 -32.86 2.31
N ASN A 4 14.63 -32.12 3.26
CA ASN A 4 14.24 -32.17 4.66
C ASN A 4 12.78 -31.66 4.80
N PRO A 5 11.81 -32.49 5.23
CA PRO A 5 10.40 -32.12 5.26
C PRO A 5 10.09 -30.95 6.21
N ASP A 6 10.93 -30.71 7.21
CA ASP A 6 10.72 -29.67 8.24
C ASP A 6 10.76 -28.23 7.67
N ASN A 7 11.53 -27.98 6.61
CA ASN A 7 11.59 -26.65 5.98
C ASN A 7 10.32 -26.30 5.20
N VAL A 8 9.56 -27.29 4.73
CA VAL A 8 8.31 -27.06 3.98
C VAL A 8 7.20 -26.64 4.94
N TYR A 9 7.10 -27.28 6.11
CA TYR A 9 6.13 -26.90 7.15
C TYR A 9 6.45 -25.54 7.76
N LEU A 10 7.73 -25.22 7.97
CA LEU A 10 8.16 -23.90 8.47
C LEU A 10 7.81 -22.78 7.48
N PHE A 11 8.03 -22.99 6.17
CA PHE A 11 7.69 -22.02 5.12
C PHE A 11 6.17 -21.80 5.01
N PHE A 12 5.37 -22.87 5.11
CA PHE A 12 3.91 -22.79 5.10
C PHE A 12 3.36 -22.10 6.36
N TYR A 13 3.97 -22.34 7.52
CA TYR A 13 3.62 -21.67 8.77
C TYR A 13 3.98 -20.17 8.74
N LEU A 14 5.15 -19.81 8.20
CA LEU A 14 5.58 -18.42 8.00
C LEU A 14 4.69 -17.68 6.99
N SER A 15 4.30 -18.32 5.88
CA SER A 15 3.40 -17.70 4.90
C SER A 15 2.00 -17.49 5.49
N ILE A 16 1.46 -18.46 6.24
CA ILE A 16 0.20 -18.33 6.98
C ILE A 16 0.28 -17.21 8.03
N ILE A 17 1.38 -17.08 8.77
CA ILE A 17 1.59 -15.99 9.74
C ILE A 17 1.65 -14.63 9.06
N LEU A 18 2.34 -14.51 7.92
CA LEU A 18 2.44 -13.26 7.17
C LEU A 18 1.09 -12.85 6.59
N ILE A 19 0.33 -13.82 6.08
CA ILE A 19 -1.04 -13.63 5.59
C ILE A 19 -1.97 -13.23 6.74
N ARG A 20 -1.93 -13.94 7.87
CA ARG A 20 -2.69 -13.62 9.09
C ARG A 20 -2.36 -12.24 9.64
N ARG A 21 -1.09 -11.85 9.64
CA ARG A 21 -0.63 -10.52 10.10
C ARG A 21 -1.15 -9.40 9.21
N LYS A 22 -1.23 -9.61 7.89
CA LYS A 22 -1.83 -8.64 6.95
C LYS A 22 -3.33 -8.50 7.20
N TYR A 23 -4.07 -9.59 7.37
CA TYR A 23 -5.51 -9.54 7.69
C TYR A 23 -5.82 -8.89 9.04
N LEU A 24 -5.01 -9.19 10.07
CA LEU A 24 -5.14 -8.54 11.39
C LEU A 24 -4.97 -7.02 11.29
N MET A 25 -4.03 -6.53 10.47
CA MET A 25 -3.87 -5.08 10.27
C MET A 25 -5.11 -4.44 9.62
N HIS A 26 -5.69 -5.07 8.60
CA HIS A 26 -6.92 -4.57 7.98
C HIS A 26 -8.09 -4.58 8.96
N PHE A 27 -8.21 -5.62 9.78
CA PHE A 27 -9.24 -5.69 10.82
C PHE A 27 -9.09 -4.57 11.85
N ILE A 28 -7.86 -4.30 12.30
CA ILE A 28 -7.55 -3.18 13.21
C ILE A 28 -7.90 -1.85 12.55
N PHE A 29 -7.53 -1.65 11.28
CA PHE A 29 -7.85 -0.42 10.56
C PHE A 29 -9.35 -0.20 10.42
N ILE A 30 -10.12 -1.26 10.15
CA ILE A 30 -11.59 -1.19 10.07
C ILE A 30 -12.18 -0.83 11.43
N LEU A 31 -11.76 -1.49 12.52
CA LEU A 31 -12.28 -1.18 13.85
C LEU A 31 -11.93 0.25 14.28
N PHE A 32 -10.69 0.67 14.02
CA PHE A 32 -10.21 2.01 14.33
C PHE A 32 -10.95 3.07 13.51
N SER A 33 -11.15 2.83 12.21
CA SER A 33 -11.88 3.77 11.35
C SER A 33 -13.36 3.83 11.70
N LEU A 34 -13.98 2.71 12.08
CA LEU A 34 -15.36 2.66 12.56
C LEU A 34 -15.51 3.46 13.85
N ALA A 35 -14.66 3.19 14.85
CA ALA A 35 -14.70 3.90 16.12
C ALA A 35 -14.52 5.41 15.92
N LEU A 36 -13.49 5.82 15.18
CA LEU A 36 -13.24 7.23 14.92
C LEU A 36 -14.34 7.88 14.09
N GLY A 37 -14.86 7.20 13.06
CA GLY A 37 -15.88 7.78 12.19
C GLY A 37 -17.20 8.06 12.93
N PHE A 38 -17.61 7.18 13.84
CA PHE A 38 -18.79 7.44 14.69
C PHE A 38 -18.53 8.49 15.78
N ILE A 39 -17.31 8.58 16.32
CA ILE A 39 -16.93 9.63 17.28
C ILE A 39 -16.85 11.00 16.60
N SER A 40 -16.37 11.08 15.36
CA SER A 40 -16.16 12.34 14.63
C SER A 40 -17.39 12.82 13.88
N GLN A 41 -18.36 11.94 13.61
CA GLN A 41 -19.60 12.26 12.90
C GLN A 41 -20.29 13.54 13.41
N PRO A 42 -20.48 13.77 14.73
CA PRO A 42 -21.21 14.96 15.19
C PRO A 42 -20.45 16.27 14.99
N TYR A 43 -19.16 16.21 14.66
CA TYR A 43 -18.28 17.37 14.48
C TYR A 43 -17.88 17.60 13.02
N THR A 44 -18.39 16.81 12.07
CA THR A 44 -17.93 16.80 10.68
C THR A 44 -19.02 17.22 9.71
N ASP A 45 -18.85 18.41 9.12
CA ASP A 45 -19.70 18.86 8.01
C ASP A 45 -19.35 18.17 6.68
N PHE A 46 -20.35 18.03 5.81
CA PHE A 46 -20.24 17.32 4.54
C PHE A 46 -19.23 17.96 3.56
N ASP A 47 -19.08 19.28 3.58
CA ASP A 47 -18.13 20.00 2.72
C ASP A 47 -16.66 19.66 3.05
N ASN A 48 -16.38 19.39 4.31
CA ASN A 48 -15.06 18.94 4.75
C ASN A 48 -14.75 17.52 4.21
N ILE A 49 -15.78 16.69 4.06
CA ILE A 49 -15.65 15.33 3.52
C ILE A 49 -15.21 15.38 2.05
N ALA A 50 -15.84 16.23 1.23
CA ALA A 50 -15.51 16.39 -0.19
C ALA A 50 -14.07 16.91 -0.39
N SER A 51 -13.62 17.81 0.48
CA SER A 51 -12.24 18.32 0.46
C SER A 51 -11.23 17.21 0.76
N ILE A 52 -11.50 16.41 1.80
CA ILE A 52 -10.64 15.29 2.21
C ILE A 52 -10.58 14.20 1.14
N THR A 53 -11.71 13.84 0.51
CA THR A 53 -11.71 12.84 -0.57
C THR A 53 -10.90 13.32 -1.76
N GLY A 54 -10.97 14.61 -2.11
CA GLY A 54 -10.14 15.22 -3.16
C GLY A 54 -8.64 15.13 -2.84
N THR A 55 -8.23 15.51 -1.63
CA THR A 55 -6.83 15.39 -1.20
C THR A 55 -6.35 13.92 -1.21
N LEU A 56 -7.19 12.99 -0.75
CA LEU A 56 -6.88 11.57 -0.72
C LEU A 56 -6.72 11.01 -2.14
N GLN A 57 -7.61 11.37 -3.07
CA GLN A 57 -7.53 10.97 -4.47
C GLN A 57 -6.24 11.46 -5.14
N ASN A 58 -5.90 12.75 -4.96
CA ASN A 58 -4.69 13.33 -5.53
C ASN A 58 -3.42 12.67 -4.99
N THR A 59 -3.41 12.38 -3.69
CA THR A 59 -2.29 11.70 -3.03
C THR A 59 -2.18 10.24 -3.49
N ALA A 60 -3.30 9.53 -3.63
CA ALA A 60 -3.33 8.16 -4.16
C ALA A 60 -2.80 8.10 -5.61
N ALA A 61 -3.21 9.03 -6.46
CA ALA A 61 -2.70 9.15 -7.83
C ALA A 61 -1.20 9.44 -7.85
N ALA A 62 -0.70 10.35 -7.02
CA ALA A 62 0.72 10.67 -6.93
C ALA A 62 1.57 9.44 -6.51
N VAL A 63 1.14 8.72 -5.47
CA VAL A 63 1.82 7.50 -5.00
C VAL A 63 1.77 6.39 -6.04
N PHE A 64 0.62 6.20 -6.70
CA PHE A 64 0.46 5.24 -7.80
C PHE A 64 1.47 5.52 -8.91
N THR A 65 1.59 6.77 -9.34
CA THR A 65 2.53 7.19 -10.38
C THR A 65 3.99 7.01 -9.96
N LEU A 66 4.35 7.43 -8.74
CA LEU A 66 5.72 7.27 -8.22
C LEU A 66 6.14 5.80 -8.13
N ALA A 67 5.27 4.94 -7.60
CA ALA A 67 5.54 3.51 -7.53
C ALA A 67 5.60 2.87 -8.94
N GLY A 68 4.73 3.30 -9.86
CA GLY A 68 4.74 2.86 -11.25
C GLY A 68 6.05 3.17 -11.97
N LEU A 69 6.56 4.40 -11.80
CA LEU A 69 7.85 4.81 -12.34
C LEU A 69 9.00 3.93 -11.81
N TRP A 70 8.98 3.63 -10.51
CA TRP A 70 9.99 2.76 -9.90
C TRP A 70 9.97 1.34 -10.47
N ILE A 71 8.79 0.77 -10.72
CA ILE A 71 8.69 -0.55 -11.35
C ILE A 71 9.24 -0.50 -12.77
N ALA A 72 8.91 0.54 -13.55
CA ALA A 72 9.41 0.68 -14.90
C ALA A 72 10.96 0.69 -14.96
N TYR A 73 11.61 1.28 -13.95
CA TYR A 73 13.06 1.27 -13.82
C TYR A 73 13.63 -0.07 -13.32
N ALA A 74 13.02 -0.65 -12.27
CA ALA A 74 13.55 -1.83 -11.60
C ALA A 74 13.29 -3.13 -12.39
N TYR A 75 12.21 -3.20 -13.15
CA TYR A 75 11.77 -4.42 -13.83
C TYR A 75 12.77 -4.94 -14.89
N PRO A 76 13.32 -4.11 -15.81
CA PRO A 76 14.32 -4.56 -16.77
C PRO A 76 15.58 -5.13 -16.10
N GLN A 77 16.01 -4.53 -14.98
CA GLN A 77 17.18 -4.98 -14.23
C GLN A 77 16.94 -6.33 -13.58
N ALA A 78 15.76 -6.54 -13.01
CA ALA A 78 15.37 -7.82 -12.45
C ALA A 78 15.34 -8.92 -13.53
N ILE A 79 14.70 -8.66 -14.68
CA ILE A 79 14.65 -9.63 -15.78
C ILE A 79 16.05 -9.94 -16.33
N ALA A 80 16.91 -8.93 -16.52
CA ALA A 80 18.29 -9.15 -16.96
C ALA A 80 19.09 -10.06 -16.02
N ALA A 81 18.82 -9.99 -14.71
CA ALA A 81 19.42 -10.87 -13.72
C ALA A 81 18.95 -12.32 -13.83
N TYR A 82 17.70 -12.57 -14.27
CA TYR A 82 17.18 -13.92 -14.54
C TYR A 82 17.70 -14.52 -15.84
N THR A 83 17.95 -13.71 -16.87
CA THR A 83 18.37 -14.20 -18.20
C THR A 83 19.87 -14.54 -18.27
N LYS A 84 20.71 -14.03 -17.36
CA LYS A 84 22.13 -14.45 -17.24
C LYS A 84 22.21 -15.79 -16.49
N LYS A 85 22.37 -16.88 -17.24
CA LYS A 85 22.32 -18.30 -16.82
C LYS A 85 23.26 -18.74 -15.67
N GLU A 86 24.21 -17.95 -15.20
CA GLU A 86 25.27 -18.42 -14.29
C GLU A 86 24.94 -18.35 -12.78
N LYS A 87 23.89 -17.63 -12.34
CA LYS A 87 23.58 -17.44 -10.89
C LYS A 87 22.09 -17.59 -10.54
N VAL A 88 21.35 -18.38 -11.31
CA VAL A 88 19.88 -18.48 -11.22
C VAL A 88 19.38 -19.03 -9.88
N SER A 89 20.18 -19.83 -9.15
CA SER A 89 19.76 -20.40 -7.85
C SER A 89 19.91 -19.45 -6.66
N LEU A 90 20.66 -18.33 -6.77
CA LEU A 90 20.88 -17.38 -5.68
C LEU A 90 19.99 -16.12 -5.75
N LEU A 91 19.29 -15.90 -6.86
CA LEU A 91 18.55 -14.66 -7.12
C LEU A 91 17.04 -14.76 -6.86
N VAL A 92 16.47 -15.98 -6.82
CA VAL A 92 15.09 -16.23 -6.38
C VAL A 92 15.01 -15.91 -4.89
N GLY A 93 14.47 -14.73 -4.55
CA GLY A 93 14.45 -14.21 -3.17
C GLY A 93 15.43 -13.06 -2.88
N SER A 94 16.09 -12.50 -3.90
CA SER A 94 16.96 -11.32 -3.74
C SER A 94 16.21 -10.08 -3.23
N LYS A 95 16.95 -9.16 -2.58
CA LYS A 95 16.45 -7.86 -2.04
C LYS A 95 15.65 -7.09 -3.11
N GLU A 96 16.13 -7.09 -4.36
CA GLU A 96 15.50 -6.39 -5.49
C GLU A 96 14.16 -7.01 -5.93
N THR A 97 14.06 -8.33 -6.00
CA THR A 97 12.79 -8.99 -6.38
C THR A 97 11.71 -8.71 -5.34
N ASN A 98 12.06 -8.79 -4.06
CA ASN A 98 11.13 -8.47 -2.96
C ASN A 98 10.73 -6.98 -2.96
N ARG A 99 11.64 -6.09 -3.34
CA ARG A 99 11.36 -4.66 -3.48
C ARG A 99 10.34 -4.39 -4.60
N ILE A 100 10.49 -5.03 -5.76
CA ILE A 100 9.52 -4.92 -6.87
C ILE A 100 8.15 -5.47 -6.45
N GLU A 101 8.10 -6.64 -5.83
CA GLU A 101 6.83 -7.22 -5.33
C GLU A 101 6.10 -6.24 -4.40
N LYS A 102 6.82 -5.64 -3.44
CA LYS A 102 6.22 -4.66 -2.52
C LYS A 102 5.78 -3.37 -3.22
N LEU A 103 6.50 -2.91 -4.25
CA LEU A 103 6.08 -1.77 -5.06
C LEU A 103 4.79 -2.07 -5.84
N VAL A 104 4.64 -3.28 -6.39
CA VAL A 104 3.38 -3.71 -7.03
C VAL A 104 2.23 -3.66 -6.02
N LEU A 105 2.45 -4.15 -4.79
CA LEU A 105 1.44 -4.09 -3.74
C LEU A 105 1.04 -2.65 -3.38
N VAL A 106 1.97 -1.70 -3.42
CA VAL A 106 1.66 -0.27 -3.24
C VAL A 106 0.78 0.25 -4.37
N ILE A 107 1.11 -0.05 -5.63
CA ILE A 107 0.31 0.36 -6.79
C ILE A 107 -1.12 -0.16 -6.65
N LEU A 108 -1.28 -1.46 -6.33
CA LEU A 108 -2.58 -2.07 -6.13
C LEU A 108 -3.34 -1.44 -4.94
N SER A 109 -2.63 -1.08 -3.87
CA SER A 109 -3.24 -0.41 -2.71
C SER A 109 -3.75 0.99 -3.07
N SER A 110 -2.96 1.79 -3.78
CA SER A 110 -3.38 3.12 -4.25
C SER A 110 -4.52 3.03 -5.27
N ALA A 111 -4.49 2.05 -6.19
CA ALA A 111 -5.58 1.80 -7.12
C ALA A 111 -6.88 1.40 -6.39
N PHE A 112 -6.78 0.59 -5.34
CA PHE A 112 -7.92 0.24 -4.48
C PHE A 112 -8.52 1.48 -3.82
N VAL A 113 -7.69 2.40 -3.31
CA VAL A 113 -8.16 3.68 -2.75
C VAL A 113 -8.88 4.52 -3.80
N LEU A 114 -8.34 4.63 -5.02
CA LEU A 114 -8.97 5.37 -6.12
C LEU A 114 -10.33 4.77 -6.52
N ILE A 115 -10.42 3.44 -6.66
CA ILE A 115 -11.68 2.76 -6.96
C ILE A 115 -12.68 2.98 -5.81
N GLY A 116 -12.24 2.86 -4.56
CA GLY A 116 -13.07 3.09 -3.39
C GLY A 116 -13.65 4.51 -3.35
N LEU A 117 -12.83 5.53 -3.66
CA LEU A 117 -13.27 6.92 -3.74
C LEU A 117 -14.22 7.16 -4.92
N LEU A 118 -13.98 6.54 -6.08
CA LEU A 118 -14.88 6.63 -7.23
C LEU A 118 -16.27 6.07 -6.87
N LEU A 119 -16.31 4.88 -6.26
CA LEU A 119 -17.56 4.27 -5.79
C LEU A 119 -18.22 5.13 -4.72
N PHE A 120 -17.46 5.67 -3.77
CA PHE A 120 -17.98 6.55 -2.72
C PHE A 120 -18.63 7.81 -3.29
N ASN A 121 -17.96 8.49 -4.23
CA ASN A 121 -18.50 9.68 -4.89
C ASN A 121 -19.77 9.35 -5.68
N LEU A 122 -19.76 8.24 -6.44
CA LEU A 122 -20.95 7.78 -7.15
C LEU A 122 -22.12 7.50 -6.20
N MET A 123 -21.87 6.76 -5.11
CA MET A 123 -22.90 6.48 -4.11
C MET A 123 -23.44 7.77 -3.50
N THR A 124 -22.56 8.71 -3.12
CA THR A 124 -22.97 10.00 -2.52
C THR A 124 -23.91 10.76 -3.45
N THR A 125 -23.61 10.84 -4.75
CA THR A 125 -24.47 11.50 -5.75
C THR A 125 -25.80 10.78 -5.96
N LEU A 126 -25.81 9.45 -6.01
CA LEU A 126 -27.06 8.67 -6.18
C LEU A 126 -27.97 8.81 -4.95
N PHE A 127 -27.36 8.90 -3.77
CA PHE A 127 -28.05 8.93 -2.49
C PHE A 127 -28.49 10.32 -2.05
N SER A 128 -27.83 11.39 -2.51
CA SER A 128 -28.21 12.77 -2.17
C SER A 128 -29.59 13.17 -2.72
N GLU A 129 -30.03 12.58 -3.83
CA GLU A 129 -31.36 12.85 -4.41
C GLU A 129 -32.43 11.87 -3.92
N ALA A 130 -32.04 10.72 -3.38
CA ALA A 130 -32.95 9.72 -2.88
C ALA A 130 -33.36 10.02 -1.43
N LYS A 131 -34.67 10.17 -1.15
CA LYS A 131 -35.25 10.40 0.21
C LYS A 131 -35.02 9.24 1.22
N ILE A 132 -34.12 8.30 0.91
CA ILE A 132 -33.82 7.05 1.64
C ILE A 132 -33.23 7.33 3.03
N PHE A 133 -32.65 8.52 3.27
CA PHE A 133 -31.93 8.85 4.52
C PHE A 133 -32.80 9.37 5.67
N SER A 134 -34.11 9.53 5.47
CA SER A 134 -35.01 10.21 6.42
C SER A 134 -35.16 9.53 7.79
N GLY A 135 -34.73 8.26 7.95
CA GLY A 135 -34.82 7.53 9.22
C GLY A 135 -33.51 7.37 10.02
N ASN A 136 -32.33 7.38 9.37
CA ASN A 136 -31.06 6.97 10.00
C ASN A 136 -29.83 7.75 9.49
N MET A 137 -29.99 9.03 9.15
CA MET A 137 -28.93 9.88 8.58
C MET A 137 -27.61 9.84 9.38
N PHE A 138 -27.69 9.83 10.71
CA PHE A 138 -26.53 9.74 11.61
C PHE A 138 -25.67 8.48 11.35
N PHE A 139 -26.32 7.32 11.22
CA PHE A 139 -25.62 6.05 11.00
C PHE A 139 -24.90 6.04 9.66
N TYR A 140 -25.54 6.53 8.60
CA TYR A 140 -24.95 6.59 7.29
C TYR A 140 -23.78 7.59 7.21
N GLN A 141 -23.89 8.75 7.86
CA GLN A 141 -22.80 9.71 7.91
C GLN A 141 -21.59 9.14 8.66
N GLY A 142 -21.83 8.46 9.80
CA GLY A 142 -20.78 7.76 10.54
C GLY A 142 -20.09 6.68 9.70
N LEU A 143 -20.86 5.89 8.95
CA LEU A 143 -20.34 4.87 8.04
C LEU A 143 -19.50 5.47 6.90
N SER A 144 -19.97 6.56 6.30
CA SER A 144 -19.27 7.28 5.23
C SER A 144 -17.92 7.82 5.69
N ILE A 145 -17.89 8.49 6.83
CA ILE A 145 -16.64 9.01 7.42
C ILE A 145 -15.70 7.84 7.76
N SER A 146 -16.23 6.77 8.36
CA SER A 146 -15.46 5.56 8.69
C SER A 146 -14.82 4.91 7.45
N PHE A 147 -15.54 4.90 6.33
CA PHE A 147 -15.04 4.35 5.07
C PHE A 147 -13.89 5.21 4.51
N ILE A 148 -14.04 6.53 4.49
CA ILE A 148 -12.98 7.43 4.04
C ILE A 148 -11.74 7.32 4.94
N LEU A 149 -11.93 7.26 6.26
CA LEU A 149 -10.83 7.06 7.20
C LEU A 149 -10.13 5.72 6.97
N TYR A 150 -10.86 4.66 6.63
CA TYR A 150 -10.25 3.38 6.28
C TYR A 150 -9.35 3.50 5.03
N LEU A 151 -9.85 4.14 3.96
CA LEU A 151 -9.08 4.38 2.75
C LEU A 151 -7.84 5.26 3.01
N LEU A 152 -7.98 6.28 3.87
CA LEU A 152 -6.88 7.13 4.31
C LEU A 152 -5.76 6.31 4.97
N LEU A 153 -6.10 5.37 5.86
CA LEU A 153 -5.11 4.53 6.55
C LEU A 153 -4.36 3.60 5.59
N ILE A 154 -5.06 3.03 4.61
CA ILE A 154 -4.42 2.25 3.53
C ILE A 154 -3.44 3.14 2.77
N GLN A 155 -3.88 4.34 2.36
CA GLN A 155 -3.05 5.24 1.57
C GLN A 155 -1.84 5.73 2.36
N LEU A 156 -2.01 6.04 3.64
CA LEU A 156 -0.93 6.46 4.53
C LEU A 156 0.15 5.38 4.64
N ARG A 157 -0.26 4.12 4.77
CA ARG A 157 0.68 2.99 4.77
C ARG A 157 1.43 2.87 3.44
N ALA A 158 0.74 3.08 2.31
CA ALA A 158 1.35 3.06 0.99
C ALA A 158 2.40 4.18 0.83
N ILE A 159 2.08 5.40 1.28
CA ILE A 159 3.01 6.54 1.30
C ILE A 159 4.26 6.20 2.10
N LEU A 160 4.11 5.74 3.34
CA LEU A 160 5.24 5.39 4.22
C LEU A 160 6.13 4.31 3.59
N PHE A 161 5.53 3.35 2.90
CA PHE A 161 6.30 2.32 2.19
C PHE A 161 7.13 2.92 1.05
N VAL A 162 6.54 3.77 0.20
CA VAL A 162 7.27 4.42 -0.90
C VAL A 162 8.38 5.31 -0.37
N MET A 163 8.11 6.11 0.67
CA MET A 163 9.12 6.94 1.32
C MET A 163 10.29 6.10 1.80
N ARG A 164 10.02 4.99 2.51
CA ARG A 164 11.07 4.08 2.98
C ARG A 164 11.86 3.46 1.82
N SER A 165 11.18 2.98 0.79
CA SER A 165 11.82 2.42 -0.42
C SER A 165 12.73 3.46 -1.09
N ASN A 166 12.32 4.73 -1.13
CA ASN A 166 13.14 5.81 -1.69
C ASN A 166 14.36 6.10 -0.81
N MET A 167 14.19 6.17 0.52
CA MET A 167 15.31 6.37 1.45
C MET A 167 16.32 5.23 1.38
N GLU A 168 15.86 3.98 1.34
CA GLU A 168 16.74 2.80 1.21
C GLU A 168 17.55 2.85 -0.09
N PHE A 169 16.96 3.31 -1.20
CA PHE A 169 17.70 3.47 -2.45
C PHE A 169 18.77 4.57 -2.39
N VAL A 170 18.45 5.70 -1.77
CA VAL A 170 19.42 6.80 -1.62
C VAL A 170 20.60 6.34 -0.75
N ASN A 171 20.34 5.59 0.32
CA ASN A 171 21.39 5.01 1.15
C ASN A 171 22.23 3.99 0.36
N ASP A 172 21.58 3.05 -0.34
CA ASP A 172 22.27 2.07 -1.18
C ASP A 172 23.15 2.74 -2.27
N LEU A 173 22.78 3.95 -2.73
CA LEU A 173 23.58 4.75 -3.67
C LEU A 173 24.81 5.38 -2.99
N HIS A 174 24.65 5.88 -1.77
CA HIS A 174 25.75 6.48 -1.01
C HIS A 174 26.81 5.43 -0.65
N ASP A 175 26.37 4.26 -0.17
CA ASP A 175 27.26 3.16 0.18
C ASP A 175 28.08 2.70 -1.02
N LYS A 176 27.45 2.49 -2.18
CA LYS A 176 28.15 2.13 -3.42
C LYS A 176 29.14 3.19 -3.90
N LYS A 177 28.82 4.47 -3.70
CA LYS A 177 29.76 5.55 -4.05
C LYS A 177 31.00 5.48 -3.17
N THR A 178 30.82 5.30 -1.87
CA THR A 178 31.92 5.19 -0.91
C THR A 178 32.80 3.96 -1.19
N GLU A 179 32.21 2.81 -1.53
CA GLU A 179 32.97 1.62 -1.94
C GLU A 179 33.84 1.89 -3.16
N VAL A 180 33.31 2.56 -4.18
CA VAL A 180 34.06 2.89 -5.41
C VAL A 180 35.16 3.92 -5.16
N GLU A 181 34.96 4.85 -4.23
CA GLU A 181 36.01 5.81 -3.84
C GLU A 181 37.13 5.11 -3.07
N ALA A 182 36.80 4.22 -2.12
CA ALA A 182 37.79 3.46 -1.36
C ALA A 182 38.64 2.51 -2.24
N ASP A 183 38.06 1.91 -3.28
CA ASP A 183 38.78 1.02 -4.21
C ASP A 183 39.73 1.79 -5.16
N LYS A 184 39.51 3.10 -5.36
CA LYS A 184 40.41 3.95 -6.16
C LYS A 184 41.63 4.47 -5.41
N ASP A 185 41.60 4.40 -4.08
CA ASP A 185 42.68 4.86 -3.20
C ASP A 185 43.68 3.74 -2.85
N LEU A 186 43.49 2.52 -3.39
CA LEU A 186 44.36 1.34 -3.27
C LEU A 186 45.17 1.08 -4.56
#